data_AF-A0A1V4UJS4-F1
#
_entry.id   AF-A0A1V4UJS4-F1
#
_cell.length_a   1.000
_cell.length_b   1.000
_cell.length_c   1.000
_cell.angle_alpha   90.00
_cell.angle_beta   90.00
_cell.angle_gamma   90.00
#
_symmetry.space_group_name_H-M   'P 1'
#
loop_
_entity.id
_entity.type
_entity.pdbx_description
1 polymer ?
#
loop_
_entity_poly.entity_id
_entity_poly.type
_entity_poly.pdbx_seq_one_letter_code
_entity_poly.pdbx_strand_id
1 'polypeptide(L)'
;MDSFTHALFAAMLLYNPFPGQPVFCAILGATLPDIDFMFRRISDHDPGLFVFSHGGFTHSIPGILAVSAGIVAGFLSWQSLAGQVLDLFPLLTVFLFSCAGGLSHILLDVLAFPGIPLLYPFTSRKITAGIFPGPSLVFLGVSLALFLMFIFGFPVITFFSLIAAFGGMYILVHVGLKVFVSLKHRGITIPTFNPLRWLIIRVSGDSYEVYRTGLWSRPGHVKVYPRNDGVDPEIICRHSNDPEVQRLAYYSYIMVAGSEGDEVVLRDPLREDGFLFYPPSYKRVRISER
;
A
#
# COMPACT_ATOMS: atom_id res chain seq x y z
N MET A 1 2.67 1.41 5.08
CA MET A 1 3.80 2.06 5.80
C MET A 1 4.75 0.93 6.18
N ASP A 2 5.56 1.01 7.23
CA ASP A 2 6.19 -0.18 7.82
C ASP A 2 5.40 -0.68 9.04
N SER A 3 5.56 -1.94 9.42
CA SER A 3 4.79 -2.57 10.50
C SER A 3 5.02 -1.91 11.87
N PHE A 4 6.20 -1.36 12.15
CA PHE A 4 6.45 -0.65 13.42
C PHE A 4 5.67 0.65 13.49
N THR A 5 5.60 1.39 12.37
CA THR A 5 4.77 2.59 12.26
C THR A 5 3.28 2.28 12.43
N HIS A 6 2.79 1.16 11.88
CA HIS A 6 1.40 0.73 12.09
C HIS A 6 1.12 0.40 13.56
N ALA A 7 2.00 -0.36 14.21
CA ALA A 7 1.91 -0.68 15.64
C ALA A 7 1.88 0.59 16.51
N LEU A 8 2.82 1.50 16.26
CA LEU A 8 2.92 2.76 16.99
C LEU A 8 1.66 3.61 16.83
N PHE A 9 1.15 3.73 15.60
CA PHE A 9 -0.04 4.53 15.35
C PHE A 9 -1.28 3.96 16.04
N ALA A 10 -1.48 2.64 15.99
CA ALA A 10 -2.56 1.97 16.69
C ALA A 10 -2.45 2.16 18.22
N ALA A 11 -1.25 2.03 18.77
CA ALA A 11 -0.99 2.25 20.19
C ALA A 11 -1.30 3.69 20.61
N MET A 12 -0.82 4.67 19.86
CA MET A 12 -1.06 6.09 20.16
C MET A 12 -2.54 6.47 20.10
N LEU A 13 -3.29 5.89 19.15
CA LEU A 13 -4.71 6.18 18.97
C LEU A 13 -5.56 5.63 20.13
N LEU A 14 -5.21 4.45 20.65
CA LEU A 14 -6.09 3.70 21.56
C LEU A 14 -5.59 3.61 23.01
N TYR A 15 -4.33 3.97 23.29
CA TYR A 15 -3.75 3.85 24.62
C TYR A 15 -4.47 4.67 25.70
N ASN A 16 -4.78 5.95 25.42
CA ASN A 16 -5.44 6.82 26.39
C ASN A 16 -6.85 6.33 26.79
N PRO A 17 -7.75 6.01 25.83
CA PRO A 17 -9.09 5.56 26.19
C PRO A 17 -9.15 4.10 26.68
N PHE A 18 -8.21 3.23 26.28
CA PHE A 18 -8.31 1.79 26.50
C PHE A 18 -6.94 1.14 26.80
N PRO A 19 -6.34 1.33 27.98
CA PRO A 19 -5.03 0.76 28.30
C PRO A 19 -5.05 -0.78 28.44
N GLY A 20 -3.88 -1.41 28.29
CA GLY A 20 -3.70 -2.84 28.54
C GLY A 20 -4.04 -3.73 27.34
N GLN A 21 -4.81 -4.80 27.58
CA GLN A 21 -5.14 -5.81 26.56
C GLN A 21 -5.78 -5.24 25.28
N PRO A 22 -6.69 -4.24 25.33
CA PRO A 22 -7.24 -3.62 24.12
C PRO A 22 -6.16 -3.05 23.18
N VAL A 23 -5.17 -2.33 23.71
CA VAL A 23 -4.04 -1.81 22.91
C VAL A 23 -3.26 -2.94 22.27
N PHE A 24 -3.00 -4.02 23.03
CA PHE A 24 -2.27 -5.17 22.50
C PHE A 24 -3.02 -5.81 21.32
N CYS A 25 -4.33 -6.03 21.45
CA CYS A 25 -5.14 -6.54 20.34
C CYS A 25 -5.13 -5.59 19.14
N ALA A 26 -5.19 -4.28 19.36
CA ALA A 26 -5.08 -3.30 18.28
C ALA A 26 -3.71 -3.30 17.60
N ILE A 27 -2.62 -3.47 18.34
CA ILE A 27 -1.28 -3.63 17.76
C ILE A 27 -1.24 -4.88 16.88
N LEU A 28 -1.75 -6.03 17.36
CA LEU A 28 -1.82 -7.24 16.54
C LEU A 28 -2.63 -7.01 15.26
N GLY A 29 -3.83 -6.43 15.38
CA GLY A 29 -4.67 -6.09 14.23
C GLY A 29 -4.00 -5.13 13.25
N ALA A 30 -3.15 -4.22 13.75
CA ALA A 30 -2.40 -3.27 12.92
C ALA A 30 -1.15 -3.86 12.27
N THR A 31 -0.59 -4.96 12.78
CA THR A 31 0.66 -5.55 12.25
C THR A 31 0.46 -6.82 11.44
N LEU A 32 -0.53 -7.65 11.79
CA LEU A 32 -0.74 -8.93 11.11
C LEU A 32 -1.18 -8.84 9.63
N PRO A 33 -1.83 -7.76 9.14
CA PRO A 33 -2.10 -7.63 7.70
C PRO A 33 -0.84 -7.75 6.83
N ASP A 34 0.29 -7.20 7.30
CA ASP A 34 1.57 -7.22 6.59
C ASP A 34 2.20 -8.61 6.47
N ILE A 35 1.71 -9.63 7.20
CA ILE A 35 2.18 -11.02 7.06
C ILE A 35 1.92 -11.54 5.64
N ASP A 36 1.05 -10.88 4.87
CA ASP A 36 0.81 -11.19 3.46
C ASP A 36 2.08 -11.18 2.58
N PHE A 37 3.16 -10.51 3.02
CA PHE A 37 4.47 -10.60 2.38
C PHE A 37 4.98 -12.04 2.28
N MET A 38 4.62 -12.91 3.23
CA MET A 38 5.00 -14.33 3.23
C MET A 38 4.34 -15.11 2.09
N PHE A 39 3.18 -14.65 1.59
CA PHE A 39 2.48 -15.27 0.46
C PHE A 39 3.07 -14.89 -0.89
N ARG A 40 4.01 -13.94 -0.94
CA ARG A 40 4.65 -13.49 -2.18
C ARG A 40 5.21 -14.65 -3.02
N ARG A 41 5.83 -15.65 -2.40
CA ARG A 41 6.39 -16.80 -3.15
C ARG A 41 5.33 -17.57 -3.91
N ILE A 42 4.11 -17.61 -3.40
CA ILE A 42 2.97 -18.28 -4.01
C ILE A 42 2.45 -17.42 -5.17
N SER A 43 2.23 -16.11 -4.94
CA SER A 43 1.78 -15.18 -6.00
C SER A 43 2.79 -15.00 -7.13
N ASP A 44 4.08 -15.16 -6.83
CA ASP A 44 5.15 -15.04 -7.82
C ASP A 44 5.13 -16.22 -8.81
N HIS A 45 4.67 -17.40 -8.37
CA HIS A 45 4.58 -18.63 -9.17
C HIS A 45 3.28 -18.73 -9.96
N ASP A 46 2.14 -18.35 -9.35
CA ASP A 46 0.83 -18.38 -9.99
C ASP A 46 0.32 -16.95 -10.27
N PRO A 47 0.27 -16.51 -11.55
CA PRO A 47 -0.21 -15.19 -11.90
C PRO A 47 -1.66 -14.92 -11.46
N GLY A 48 -2.50 -15.95 -11.33
CA GLY A 48 -3.88 -15.81 -10.86
C GLY A 48 -3.99 -15.39 -9.40
N LEU A 49 -2.91 -15.57 -8.62
CA LEU A 49 -2.83 -15.20 -7.21
C LEU A 49 -2.13 -13.85 -7.00
N PHE A 50 -2.14 -12.96 -8.00
CA PHE A 50 -1.45 -11.66 -7.92
C PHE A 50 -1.87 -10.77 -6.72
N VAL A 51 -3.08 -10.96 -6.19
CA VAL A 51 -3.60 -10.27 -5.00
C VAL A 51 -3.05 -10.85 -3.68
N PHE A 52 -2.43 -12.04 -3.70
CA PHE A 52 -1.71 -12.63 -2.57
C PHE A 52 -0.26 -12.12 -2.51
N SER A 53 -0.10 -10.82 -2.73
CA SER A 53 1.15 -10.08 -2.63
C SER A 53 1.06 -9.09 -1.48
N HIS A 54 2.18 -8.50 -1.11
CA HIS A 54 2.18 -7.47 -0.07
C HIS A 54 1.38 -6.23 -0.48
N GLY A 55 0.49 -5.76 0.40
CA GLY A 55 -0.50 -4.72 0.06
C GLY A 55 -1.72 -5.31 -0.65
N GLY A 56 -1.96 -6.61 -0.46
CA GLY A 56 -2.93 -7.43 -1.17
C GLY A 56 -4.27 -7.53 -0.47
N PHE A 57 -4.84 -8.75 -0.44
CA PHE A 57 -6.18 -8.97 0.11
C PHE A 57 -6.32 -8.63 1.59
N THR A 58 -5.25 -8.78 2.40
CA THR A 58 -5.27 -8.46 3.84
C THR A 58 -5.41 -6.97 4.11
N HIS A 59 -5.09 -6.11 3.12
CA HIS A 59 -5.25 -4.65 3.18
C HIS A 59 -6.61 -4.18 2.65
N SER A 60 -7.61 -5.08 2.61
CA SER A 60 -9.01 -4.76 2.27
C SER A 60 -9.88 -4.76 3.52
N ILE A 61 -11.04 -4.09 3.49
CA ILE A 61 -11.98 -4.13 4.63
C ILE A 61 -12.37 -5.58 4.97
N PRO A 62 -12.79 -6.43 4.01
CA PRO A 62 -13.02 -7.86 4.29
C PRO A 62 -11.78 -8.58 4.81
N GLY A 63 -10.59 -8.25 4.30
CA GLY A 63 -9.31 -8.78 4.76
C GLY A 63 -9.03 -8.47 6.23
N ILE A 64 -9.27 -7.24 6.67
CA ILE A 64 -9.13 -6.84 8.07
C ILE A 64 -10.08 -7.60 8.99
N LEU A 65 -11.33 -7.82 8.56
CA LEU A 65 -12.28 -8.64 9.30
C LEU A 65 -11.80 -10.09 9.42
N ALA A 66 -11.26 -10.66 8.33
CA ALA A 66 -10.72 -12.01 8.31
C ALA A 66 -9.48 -12.15 9.21
N VAL A 67 -8.55 -11.19 9.16
CA VAL A 67 -7.37 -11.15 10.04
C VAL A 67 -7.80 -11.05 11.50
N SER A 68 -8.77 -10.18 11.81
CA SER A 68 -9.29 -10.01 13.17
C SER A 68 -9.99 -11.27 13.70
N ALA A 69 -10.76 -11.95 12.85
CA ALA A 69 -11.33 -13.26 13.18
C ALA A 69 -10.23 -14.32 13.41
N GLY A 70 -9.16 -14.29 12.62
CA GLY A 70 -7.98 -15.13 12.81
C GLY A 70 -7.28 -14.89 14.15
N ILE A 71 -7.15 -13.62 14.58
CA ILE A 71 -6.62 -13.27 15.90
C ILE A 71 -7.52 -13.87 17.00
N VAL A 72 -8.83 -13.70 16.90
CA VAL A 72 -9.79 -14.30 17.86
C VAL A 72 -9.64 -15.81 17.92
N ALA A 73 -9.53 -16.49 16.76
CA ALA A 73 -9.30 -17.92 16.69
C ALA A 73 -7.98 -18.33 17.37
N GLY A 74 -6.91 -17.56 17.17
CA GLY A 74 -5.62 -17.78 17.85
C GLY A 74 -5.74 -17.66 19.38
N PHE A 75 -6.45 -16.64 19.88
CA PHE A 75 -6.72 -16.48 21.32
C PHE A 75 -7.57 -17.63 21.88
N LEU A 76 -8.57 -18.10 21.13
CA LEU A 76 -9.39 -19.25 21.48
C LEU A 76 -8.55 -20.53 21.60
N SER A 77 -7.71 -20.80 20.60
CA SER A 77 -6.80 -21.95 20.60
C SER A 77 -5.83 -21.87 21.77
N TRP A 78 -5.28 -20.70 22.06
CA TRP A 78 -4.39 -20.48 23.20
C TRP A 78 -5.09 -20.77 24.55
N GLN A 79 -6.28 -20.20 24.78
CA GLN A 79 -7.05 -20.44 26.00
C GLN A 79 -7.36 -21.92 26.21
N SER A 80 -7.77 -22.60 25.14
CA SER A 80 -8.05 -24.05 25.16
C SER A 80 -6.81 -24.85 25.54
N LEU A 81 -5.65 -24.56 24.93
CA LEU A 81 -4.37 -25.22 25.24
C LEU A 81 -3.89 -24.93 26.66
N ALA A 82 -4.22 -23.75 27.20
CA ALA A 82 -3.91 -23.35 28.57
C ALA A 82 -4.91 -23.90 29.61
N GLY A 83 -5.93 -24.66 29.20
CA GLY A 83 -6.95 -25.20 30.10
C GLY A 83 -7.88 -24.13 30.70
N GLN A 84 -7.99 -22.96 30.07
CA GLN A 84 -8.85 -21.87 30.53
C GLN A 84 -10.30 -22.07 30.08
N VAL A 85 -11.25 -21.59 30.89
CA VAL A 85 -12.67 -21.60 30.53
C VAL A 85 -12.92 -20.58 29.42
N LEU A 86 -13.65 -20.99 28.38
CA LEU A 86 -14.04 -20.13 27.26
C LEU A 86 -14.93 -18.97 27.75
N ASP A 87 -14.39 -17.76 27.73
CA ASP A 87 -15.16 -16.53 27.96
C ASP A 87 -15.31 -15.76 26.64
N LEU A 88 -16.56 -15.54 26.21
CA LEU A 88 -16.89 -14.89 24.94
C LEU A 88 -16.76 -13.36 25.00
N PHE A 89 -16.89 -12.75 26.19
CA PHE A 89 -16.84 -11.29 26.33
C PHE A 89 -15.43 -10.71 26.04
N PRO A 90 -14.33 -11.35 26.50
CA PRO A 90 -12.98 -11.05 26.06
C PRO A 90 -12.78 -11.22 24.55
N LEU A 91 -13.44 -12.18 23.91
CA LEU A 91 -13.25 -12.43 22.47
C LEU A 91 -13.87 -11.34 21.60
N LEU A 92 -15.03 -10.79 21.97
CA LEU A 92 -15.58 -9.63 21.29
C LEU A 92 -14.65 -8.43 21.42
N THR A 93 -14.05 -8.24 22.60
CA THR A 93 -13.05 -7.20 22.82
C THR A 93 -11.83 -7.42 21.91
N VAL A 94 -11.28 -8.63 21.86
CA VAL A 94 -10.18 -9.00 20.96
C VAL A 94 -10.54 -8.68 19.51
N PHE A 95 -11.73 -9.06 19.06
CA PHE A 95 -12.19 -8.79 17.70
C PHE A 95 -12.28 -7.29 17.40
N LEU A 96 -13.00 -6.54 18.23
CA LEU A 96 -13.26 -5.11 18.00
C LEU A 96 -11.97 -4.29 18.01
N PHE A 97 -11.06 -4.55 18.95
CA PHE A 97 -9.80 -3.83 19.03
C PHE A 97 -8.82 -4.25 17.93
N SER A 98 -8.79 -5.54 17.55
CA SER A 98 -8.03 -5.98 16.37
C SER A 98 -8.56 -5.32 15.09
N CYS A 99 -9.88 -5.24 14.92
CA CYS A 99 -10.51 -4.52 13.82
C CYS A 99 -10.12 -3.04 13.83
N ALA A 100 -10.18 -2.37 14.99
CA ALA A 100 -9.77 -0.96 15.10
C ALA A 100 -8.30 -0.76 14.71
N GLY A 101 -7.42 -1.67 15.15
CA GLY A 101 -6.02 -1.73 14.73
C GLY A 101 -5.86 -1.89 13.22
N GLY A 102 -6.54 -2.88 12.62
CA GLY A 102 -6.50 -3.12 11.18
C GLY A 102 -7.12 -1.99 10.34
N LEU A 103 -8.14 -1.30 10.85
CA LEU A 103 -8.68 -0.10 10.21
C LEU A 103 -7.67 1.05 10.25
N SER A 104 -6.93 1.21 11.34
CA SER A 104 -5.84 2.19 11.42
C SER A 104 -4.69 1.85 10.45
N HIS A 105 -4.46 0.56 10.21
CA HIS A 105 -3.48 0.08 9.25
C HIS A 105 -3.84 0.49 7.82
N ILE A 106 -5.03 0.11 7.33
CA ILE A 106 -5.48 0.47 5.98
C ILE A 106 -5.61 1.99 5.81
N LEU A 107 -5.97 2.73 6.87
CA LEU A 107 -6.02 4.20 6.83
C LEU A 107 -4.66 4.78 6.46
N LEU A 108 -3.58 4.33 7.09
CA LEU A 108 -2.22 4.79 6.79
C LEU A 108 -1.78 4.38 5.39
N ASP A 109 -2.14 3.18 4.94
CA ASP A 109 -1.78 2.69 3.62
C ASP A 109 -2.49 3.40 2.47
N VAL A 110 -3.74 3.82 2.67
CA VAL A 110 -4.43 4.69 1.71
C VAL A 110 -3.66 6.00 1.52
N LEU A 111 -2.91 6.50 2.51
CA LEU A 111 -2.11 7.72 2.34
C LEU A 111 -0.89 7.51 1.42
N ALA A 112 -0.43 6.28 1.26
CA ALA A 112 0.79 5.95 0.51
C ALA A 112 0.50 5.42 -0.89
N PHE A 113 1.41 5.66 -1.82
CA PHE A 113 1.45 4.98 -3.12
C PHE A 113 2.11 3.58 -3.00
N PRO A 114 1.70 2.58 -3.81
CA PRO A 114 0.68 2.62 -4.87
C PRO A 114 -0.77 2.58 -4.37
N GLY A 115 -0.99 2.51 -3.05
CA GLY A 115 -2.30 2.27 -2.45
C GLY A 115 -2.60 0.80 -2.27
N ILE A 116 -3.83 0.53 -1.82
CA ILE A 116 -4.30 -0.81 -1.44
C ILE A 116 -5.66 -1.12 -2.07
N PRO A 117 -5.98 -2.39 -2.36
CA PRO A 117 -7.26 -2.80 -2.91
C PRO A 117 -8.34 -2.84 -1.81
N LEU A 118 -8.71 -1.67 -1.30
CA LEU A 118 -9.56 -1.49 -0.12
C LEU A 118 -10.88 -2.29 -0.15
N LEU A 119 -11.44 -2.45 -1.36
CA LEU A 119 -12.74 -3.08 -1.63
C LEU A 119 -12.62 -4.51 -2.20
N TYR A 120 -11.44 -5.14 -2.15
CA TYR A 120 -11.30 -6.56 -2.49
C TYR A 120 -12.20 -7.42 -1.57
N PRO A 121 -12.89 -8.46 -2.05
CA PRO A 121 -12.79 -9.10 -3.36
C PRO A 121 -13.67 -8.51 -4.47
N PHE A 122 -14.41 -7.43 -4.21
CA PHE A 122 -15.31 -6.84 -5.21
C PHE A 122 -14.55 -6.14 -6.34
N THR A 123 -13.39 -5.56 -6.05
CA THR A 123 -12.49 -4.99 -7.05
C THR A 123 -11.03 -5.08 -6.60
N SER A 124 -10.12 -5.35 -7.55
CA SER A 124 -8.67 -5.33 -7.35
C SER A 124 -8.05 -3.94 -7.52
N ARG A 125 -8.87 -2.92 -7.81
CA ARG A 125 -8.41 -1.54 -8.02
C ARG A 125 -7.85 -0.97 -6.71
N LYS A 126 -6.60 -0.49 -6.77
CA LYS A 126 -5.95 0.19 -5.65
C LYS A 126 -6.50 1.60 -5.46
N ILE A 127 -6.71 1.96 -4.19
CA ILE A 127 -7.12 3.29 -3.76
C ILE A 127 -5.96 3.91 -2.99
N THR A 128 -5.65 5.18 -3.32
CA THR A 128 -4.61 5.96 -2.65
C THR A 128 -4.96 7.45 -2.68
N ALA A 129 -4.66 8.16 -1.59
CA ALA A 129 -4.61 9.61 -1.54
C ALA A 129 -3.28 10.14 -2.12
N GLY A 130 -2.27 9.27 -2.22
CA GLY A 130 -1.02 9.56 -2.91
C GLY A 130 -0.20 10.68 -2.26
N ILE A 131 -0.21 10.72 -0.93
CA ILE A 131 0.48 11.71 -0.09
C ILE A 131 1.93 11.29 0.14
N PHE A 132 2.18 9.99 0.34
CA PHE A 132 3.51 9.42 0.54
C PHE A 132 3.95 8.53 -0.64
N PRO A 133 5.26 8.47 -0.93
CA PRO A 133 5.82 7.63 -2.01
C PRO A 133 5.86 6.13 -1.69
N GLY A 134 5.43 5.74 -0.48
CA GLY A 134 5.61 4.40 0.09
C GLY A 134 5.88 4.52 1.59
N PRO A 135 6.63 3.57 2.20
CA PRO A 135 7.05 3.67 3.60
C PRO A 135 7.84 4.95 3.86
N SER A 136 7.41 5.72 4.87
CA SER A 136 8.09 6.96 5.28
C SER A 136 9.30 6.64 6.13
N LEU A 137 10.51 6.95 5.63
CA LEU A 137 11.75 6.78 6.40
C LEU A 137 11.76 7.59 7.70
N VAL A 138 11.04 8.73 7.73
CA VAL A 138 10.89 9.54 8.94
C VAL A 138 10.06 8.79 9.98
N PHE A 139 8.91 8.21 9.59
CA PHE A 139 8.10 7.45 10.52
C PHE A 139 8.79 6.17 10.97
N LEU A 140 9.45 5.45 10.06
CA LEU A 140 10.25 4.29 10.41
C LEU A 140 11.33 4.65 11.45
N GLY A 141 12.05 5.76 11.24
CA GLY A 141 13.08 6.22 12.18
C GLY A 141 12.52 6.57 13.55
N VAL A 142 11.38 7.27 13.60
CA VAL A 142 10.69 7.60 14.86
C VAL A 142 10.21 6.33 15.56
N SER A 143 9.53 5.42 14.85
CA SER A 143 9.02 4.16 15.39
C SER A 143 10.14 3.29 15.93
N LEU A 144 11.26 3.18 15.21
CA LEU A 144 12.43 2.42 15.66
C LEU A 144 13.09 3.06 16.89
N ALA A 145 13.23 4.39 16.93
CA ALA A 145 13.79 5.08 18.08
C ALA A 145 12.96 4.84 19.35
N LEU A 146 11.63 4.94 19.25
CA LEU A 146 10.73 4.64 20.38
C LEU A 146 10.78 3.18 20.80
N PHE A 147 10.85 2.26 19.83
CA PHE A 147 10.98 0.85 20.12
C PHE A 147 12.28 0.54 20.89
N LEU A 148 13.39 1.16 20.49
CA LEU A 148 14.66 1.05 21.22
C LEU A 148 14.56 1.67 22.62
N MET A 149 13.97 2.87 22.74
CA MET A 149 13.71 3.49 24.04
C MET A 149 12.89 2.58 24.96
N PHE A 150 11.86 1.91 24.42
CA PHE A 150 11.05 0.94 25.16
C PHE A 150 11.90 -0.24 25.66
N ILE A 151 12.74 -0.83 24.81
CA ILE A 151 13.63 -1.93 25.18
C ILE A 151 14.61 -1.53 26.30
N PHE A 152 15.10 -0.29 26.28
CA PHE A 152 16.00 0.25 27.31
C PHE A 152 15.27 0.79 28.56
N GLY A 153 13.95 0.58 28.68
CA GLY A 153 13.18 0.92 29.87
C GLY A 153 12.80 2.40 30.00
N PHE A 154 12.90 3.18 28.93
CA PHE A 154 12.44 4.58 28.94
C PHE A 154 10.91 4.66 28.88
N PRO A 155 10.28 5.68 29.50
CA PRO A 155 8.83 5.82 29.56
C PRO A 155 8.24 6.36 28.25
N VAL A 156 8.24 5.54 27.19
CA VAL A 156 7.83 5.92 25.82
C VAL A 156 6.45 6.55 25.73
N ILE A 157 5.51 6.10 26.57
CA ILE A 157 4.12 6.57 26.61
C ILE A 157 4.05 8.08 26.86
N THR A 158 4.97 8.64 27.65
CA THR A 158 5.01 10.09 27.94
C THR A 158 5.23 10.94 26.68
N PHE A 159 5.75 10.34 25.61
CA PHE A 159 6.00 11.02 24.34
C PHE A 159 4.86 10.87 23.32
N PHE A 160 3.81 10.08 23.60
CA PHE A 160 2.75 9.79 22.62
C PHE A 160 2.07 11.06 22.10
N SER A 161 1.71 12.02 22.96
CA SER A 161 1.09 13.27 22.52
C SER A 161 2.00 14.11 21.63
N LEU A 162 3.30 14.19 21.97
CA LEU A 162 4.29 14.91 21.17
C LEU A 162 4.44 14.27 19.78
N ILE A 163 4.49 12.95 19.74
CA ILE A 163 4.65 12.18 18.50
C ILE A 163 3.38 12.24 17.66
N ALA A 164 2.21 12.26 18.28
CA ALA A 164 0.94 12.45 17.59
C ALA A 164 0.89 13.84 16.95
N ALA A 165 1.31 14.88 17.68
CA ALA A 165 1.40 16.24 17.16
C ALA A 165 2.41 16.34 16.01
N PHE A 166 3.60 15.74 16.16
CA PHE A 166 4.61 15.68 15.11
C PHE A 166 4.11 14.94 13.86
N GLY A 167 3.55 13.75 14.04
CA GLY A 167 3.04 12.94 12.94
C GLY A 167 1.85 13.59 12.22
N GLY A 168 0.93 14.20 12.97
CA GLY A 168 -0.16 15.00 12.43
C GLY A 168 0.36 16.17 11.59
N MET A 169 1.29 16.97 12.13
CA MET A 169 1.92 18.07 11.39
C MET A 169 2.64 17.57 10.14
N TYR A 170 3.39 16.47 10.23
CA TYR A 170 4.11 15.88 9.11
C TYR A 170 3.16 15.44 7.98
N ILE A 171 2.04 14.79 8.32
CA ILE A 171 1.00 14.42 7.36
C ILE A 171 0.38 15.68 6.74
N LEU A 172 0.03 16.69 7.54
CA LEU A 172 -0.56 17.94 7.05
C LEU A 172 0.35 18.67 6.05
N VAL A 173 1.66 18.73 6.32
CA VAL A 173 2.64 19.29 5.38
C VAL A 173 2.62 18.52 4.05
N HIS A 174 2.61 17.19 4.08
CA HIS A 174 2.57 16.38 2.86
C HIS A 174 1.25 16.49 2.10
N VAL A 175 0.12 16.61 2.82
CA VAL A 175 -1.19 16.93 2.22
C VAL A 175 -1.12 18.29 1.51
N GLY A 176 -0.57 19.32 2.16
CA GLY A 176 -0.38 20.64 1.57
C GLY A 176 0.48 20.59 0.30
N LEU A 177 1.60 19.86 0.33
CA LEU A 177 2.44 19.65 -0.84
C LEU A 177 1.70 18.91 -1.97
N LYS A 178 0.97 17.85 -1.64
CA LYS A 178 0.16 17.09 -2.61
C LYS A 178 -0.88 17.98 -3.28
N VAL A 179 -1.61 18.78 -2.52
CA VAL A 179 -2.61 19.73 -3.03
C VAL A 179 -1.92 20.74 -3.94
N PHE A 180 -0.84 21.37 -3.48
CA PHE A 180 -0.08 22.36 -4.27
C PHE A 180 0.37 21.80 -5.62
N VAL A 181 1.00 20.62 -5.63
CA VAL A 181 1.49 20.00 -6.88
C VAL A 181 0.33 19.59 -7.79
N SER A 182 -0.77 19.08 -7.23
CA SER A 182 -1.95 18.69 -8.01
C SER A 182 -2.71 19.89 -8.60
N LEU A 183 -2.62 21.07 -7.98
CA LEU A 183 -3.15 22.32 -8.55
C LEU A 183 -2.25 22.85 -9.67
N LYS A 184 -0.93 22.70 -9.53
CA LYS A 184 0.06 23.20 -10.51
C LYS A 184 0.17 22.32 -11.75
N HIS A 185 0.03 21.01 -11.61
CA HIS A 185 0.23 20.03 -12.68
C HIS A 185 -1.05 19.26 -12.97
N ARG A 186 -1.44 19.17 -14.25
CA ARG A 186 -2.54 18.31 -14.69
C ARG A 186 -2.07 16.86 -14.81
N GLY A 187 -2.84 15.93 -14.27
CA GLY A 187 -2.58 14.49 -14.35
C GLY A 187 -2.42 13.84 -12.97
N ILE A 188 -1.89 12.62 -12.96
CA ILE A 188 -1.60 11.89 -11.73
C ILE A 188 -0.26 12.41 -11.19
N THR A 189 -0.26 12.82 -9.93
CA THR A 189 0.93 13.33 -9.23
C THR A 189 1.43 12.28 -8.24
N ILE A 190 2.66 11.79 -8.44
CA ILE A 190 3.25 10.74 -7.61
C ILE A 190 4.42 11.37 -6.81
N PRO A 191 4.36 11.41 -5.47
CA PRO A 191 5.45 11.86 -4.64
C PRO A 191 6.65 10.93 -4.81
N THR A 192 7.86 11.47 -4.64
CA THR A 192 9.08 10.67 -4.53
C THR A 192 9.58 10.71 -3.08
N PHE A 193 10.61 9.92 -2.74
CA PHE A 193 11.26 9.99 -1.44
C PHE A 193 11.83 11.37 -1.10
N ASN A 194 12.09 12.20 -2.11
CA ASN A 194 12.35 13.62 -1.91
C ASN A 194 11.01 14.38 -2.04
N PRO A 195 10.46 14.98 -0.97
CA PRO A 195 9.14 15.63 -0.99
C PRO A 195 9.10 16.86 -1.91
N LEU A 196 10.26 17.37 -2.34
CA LEU A 196 10.37 18.48 -3.28
C LEU A 196 10.40 18.02 -4.74
N ARG A 197 10.47 16.71 -5.00
CA ARG A 197 10.49 16.10 -6.34
C ARG A 197 9.28 15.19 -6.53
N TRP A 198 8.63 15.36 -7.67
CA TRP A 198 7.38 14.67 -8.01
C TRP A 198 7.49 14.08 -9.42
N LEU A 199 6.88 12.91 -9.60
CA LEU A 199 6.66 12.28 -10.90
C LEU A 199 5.24 12.60 -11.36
N ILE A 200 5.12 13.14 -12.56
CA ILE A 200 3.83 13.51 -13.14
C ILE A 200 3.55 12.57 -14.30
N ILE A 201 2.35 12.00 -14.33
CA ILE A 201 1.83 11.22 -15.45
C ILE A 201 0.60 11.94 -15.98
N ARG A 202 0.69 12.43 -17.21
CA ARG A 202 -0.38 13.13 -17.90
C ARG A 202 -0.86 12.30 -19.09
N VAL A 203 -2.16 12.20 -19.24
CA VAL A 203 -2.79 11.64 -20.43
C VAL A 203 -2.88 12.74 -21.50
N SER A 204 -2.34 12.46 -22.69
CA SER A 204 -2.31 13.39 -23.82
C SER A 204 -2.74 12.65 -25.09
N GLY A 205 -4.03 12.69 -25.40
CA GLY A 205 -4.62 11.92 -26.50
C GLY A 205 -4.38 10.42 -26.33
N ASP A 206 -3.70 9.82 -27.29
CA ASP A 206 -3.33 8.39 -27.30
C ASP A 206 -1.94 8.12 -26.70
N SER A 207 -1.43 9.00 -25.84
CA SER A 207 -0.12 8.84 -25.21
C SER A 207 -0.12 9.24 -23.74
N TYR A 208 0.89 8.75 -23.03
CA TYR A 208 1.23 9.19 -21.68
C TYR A 208 2.48 10.07 -21.72
N GLU A 209 2.36 11.30 -21.24
CA GLU A 209 3.49 12.19 -20.96
C GLU A 209 3.93 11.98 -19.52
N VAL A 210 5.21 11.62 -19.34
CA VAL A 210 5.80 11.34 -18.04
C VAL A 210 7.02 12.23 -17.84
N TYR A 211 7.05 12.96 -16.72
CA TYR A 211 8.18 13.81 -16.39
C TYR A 211 8.35 13.97 -14.88
N ARG A 212 9.59 14.23 -14.47
CA ARG A 212 9.91 14.63 -13.09
C ARG A 212 9.91 16.15 -13.00
N THR A 213 9.37 16.68 -11.92
CA THR A 213 9.37 18.12 -11.64
C THR A 213 9.79 18.38 -10.20
N GLY A 214 10.50 19.48 -10.00
CA GLY A 214 10.68 20.06 -8.67
C GLY A 214 9.49 20.98 -8.32
N LEU A 215 9.33 21.33 -7.04
CA LEU A 215 8.35 22.36 -6.63
C LEU A 215 8.60 23.69 -7.34
N TRP A 216 9.88 24.08 -7.46
CA TRP A 216 10.32 25.37 -8.01
C TRP A 216 11.04 25.26 -9.36
N SER A 217 11.40 24.03 -9.77
CA SER A 217 12.12 23.80 -11.01
C SER A 217 11.16 23.70 -12.20
N ARG A 218 11.67 24.02 -13.40
CA ARG A 218 10.95 23.68 -14.64
C ARG A 218 10.79 22.15 -14.75
N PRO A 219 9.74 21.67 -15.44
CA PRO A 219 9.63 20.25 -15.77
C PRO A 219 10.92 19.75 -16.40
N GLY A 220 11.38 18.58 -15.95
CA GLY A 220 12.51 17.89 -16.58
C GLY A 220 12.13 17.40 -17.98
N HIS A 221 13.01 16.58 -18.57
CA HIS A 221 12.77 15.95 -19.86
C HIS A 221 11.45 15.15 -19.84
N VAL A 222 10.54 15.48 -20.76
CA VAL A 222 9.26 14.77 -20.91
C VAL A 222 9.50 13.53 -21.76
N LYS A 223 9.17 12.36 -21.22
CA LYS A 223 9.09 11.13 -21.99
C LYS A 223 7.65 10.89 -22.41
N VAL A 224 7.46 10.46 -23.65
CA VAL A 224 6.14 10.19 -24.22
C VAL A 224 6.05 8.71 -24.53
N TYR A 225 4.98 8.07 -24.06
CA TYR A 225 4.71 6.67 -24.32
C TYR A 225 3.37 6.53 -25.06
N PRO A 226 3.36 6.09 -26.33
CA PRO A 226 2.11 5.76 -27.02
C PRO A 226 1.35 4.68 -26.27
N ARG A 227 0.04 4.80 -26.14
CA ARG A 227 -0.81 3.82 -25.43
C ARG A 227 -0.89 2.51 -26.19
N ASN A 228 -1.15 2.61 -27.49
CA ASN A 228 -1.31 1.49 -28.40
C ASN A 228 -0.40 1.73 -29.61
N ASP A 229 0.88 1.43 -29.45
CA ASP A 229 1.89 1.63 -30.49
C ASP A 229 1.70 0.63 -31.64
N GLY A 230 0.77 0.94 -32.55
CA GLY A 230 0.39 0.10 -33.69
C GLY A 230 -0.46 -1.12 -33.34
N VAL A 231 -0.98 -1.22 -32.11
CA VAL A 231 -1.77 -2.36 -31.64
C VAL A 231 -3.26 -2.01 -31.63
N ASP A 232 -4.11 -2.90 -32.12
CA ASP A 232 -5.57 -2.75 -32.01
C ASP A 232 -6.01 -2.87 -30.53
N PRO A 233 -6.67 -1.85 -29.94
CA PRO A 233 -7.19 -1.93 -28.58
C PRO A 233 -8.11 -3.13 -28.32
N GLU A 234 -8.78 -3.66 -29.34
CA GLU A 234 -9.66 -4.82 -29.19
C GLU A 234 -8.88 -6.08 -28.76
N ILE A 235 -7.64 -6.26 -29.24
CA ILE A 235 -6.78 -7.37 -28.82
C ILE A 235 -6.52 -7.28 -27.31
N ILE A 236 -6.20 -6.09 -26.81
CA ILE A 236 -5.95 -5.85 -25.38
C ILE A 236 -7.21 -6.18 -24.56
N CYS A 237 -8.39 -5.78 -25.04
CA CYS A 237 -9.67 -6.06 -24.39
C CYS A 237 -9.97 -7.57 -24.32
N ARG A 238 -9.66 -8.35 -25.35
CA ARG A 238 -9.87 -9.83 -25.33
C ARG A 238 -9.04 -10.51 -24.24
N HIS A 239 -7.83 -10.00 -23.98
CA HIS A 239 -6.89 -10.56 -23.01
C HIS A 239 -6.95 -9.88 -21.64
N SER A 240 -7.91 -8.97 -21.39
CA SER A 240 -7.97 -8.21 -20.12
C SER A 240 -8.19 -9.09 -18.89
N ASN A 241 -8.74 -10.29 -19.08
CA ASN A 241 -9.01 -11.27 -18.03
C ASN A 241 -7.89 -12.30 -17.86
N ASP A 242 -6.84 -12.25 -18.68
CA ASP A 242 -5.72 -13.16 -18.56
C ASP A 242 -4.97 -12.86 -17.25
N PRO A 243 -4.65 -13.89 -16.44
CA PRO A 243 -4.00 -13.70 -15.14
C PRO A 243 -2.71 -12.86 -15.21
N GLU A 244 -1.90 -13.06 -16.25
CA GLU A 244 -0.68 -12.29 -16.48
C GLU A 244 -0.95 -10.81 -16.77
N VAL A 245 -1.98 -10.51 -17.58
CA VAL A 245 -2.38 -9.14 -17.91
C VAL A 245 -2.95 -8.45 -16.68
N GLN A 246 -3.77 -9.14 -15.89
CA GLN A 246 -4.29 -8.63 -14.62
C GLN A 246 -3.16 -8.37 -13.62
N ARG A 247 -2.19 -9.28 -13.50
CA ARG A 247 -1.00 -9.11 -12.66
C ARG A 247 -0.18 -7.89 -13.09
N LEU A 248 0.06 -7.74 -14.40
CA LEU A 248 0.74 -6.56 -14.93
C LEU A 248 -0.04 -5.28 -14.58
N ALA A 249 -1.34 -5.25 -14.84
CA ALA A 249 -2.21 -4.11 -14.55
C ALA A 249 -2.23 -3.75 -13.07
N TYR A 250 -2.28 -4.75 -12.18
CA TYR A 250 -2.32 -4.57 -10.73
C TYR A 250 -1.06 -3.88 -10.17
N TYR A 251 0.09 -4.10 -10.80
CA TYR A 251 1.37 -3.49 -10.40
C TYR A 251 1.72 -2.23 -11.20
N SER A 252 0.99 -1.93 -12.27
CA SER A 252 1.29 -0.82 -13.17
C SER A 252 0.48 0.43 -12.86
N TYR A 253 1.12 1.59 -12.99
CA TYR A 253 0.41 2.88 -12.98
C TYR A 253 -0.16 3.20 -14.36
N ILE A 254 0.62 2.88 -15.39
CA ILE A 254 0.24 2.93 -16.79
C ILE A 254 0.72 1.66 -17.46
N MET A 255 -0.07 1.16 -18.40
CA MET A 255 0.34 0.12 -19.32
C MET A 255 0.34 0.70 -20.72
N VAL A 256 1.31 0.27 -21.52
CA VAL A 256 1.35 0.55 -22.96
C VAL A 256 1.45 -0.77 -23.72
N ALA A 257 0.82 -0.80 -24.88
CA ALA A 257 0.89 -1.89 -25.83
C ALA A 257 1.78 -1.49 -27.00
N GLY A 258 2.57 -2.44 -27.50
CA GLY A 258 3.31 -2.30 -28.74
C GLY A 258 3.44 -3.66 -29.43
N SER A 259 3.72 -3.65 -30.73
CA SER A 259 4.00 -4.87 -31.49
C SER A 259 5.52 -5.17 -31.47
N GLU A 260 5.89 -6.41 -31.15
CA GLU A 260 7.26 -6.93 -31.32
C GLU A 260 7.21 -8.18 -32.20
N GLY A 261 7.31 -8.00 -33.53
CA GLY A 261 7.17 -9.11 -34.48
C GLY A 261 5.70 -9.55 -34.59
N ASP A 262 5.44 -10.84 -34.38
CA ASP A 262 4.08 -11.43 -34.42
C ASP A 262 3.38 -11.44 -33.04
N GLU A 263 3.96 -10.77 -32.05
CA GLU A 263 3.43 -10.72 -30.68
C GLU A 263 3.04 -9.31 -30.27
N VAL A 264 1.94 -9.20 -29.53
CA VAL A 264 1.55 -7.98 -28.83
C VAL A 264 2.20 -7.98 -27.45
N VAL A 265 2.96 -6.92 -27.14
CA VAL A 265 3.64 -6.75 -25.86
C VAL A 265 2.95 -5.69 -25.04
N LEU A 266 2.43 -6.08 -23.89
CA LEU A 266 1.98 -5.15 -22.84
C LEU A 266 3.14 -4.92 -21.87
N ARG A 267 3.41 -3.66 -21.51
CA ARG A 267 4.49 -3.32 -20.58
C ARG A 267 4.18 -2.13 -19.68
N ASP A 268 4.88 -2.08 -18.54
CA ASP A 268 4.95 -0.92 -17.65
C ASP A 268 6.21 -0.11 -17.97
N PRO A 269 6.09 1.00 -18.73
CA PRO A 269 7.24 1.79 -19.12
C PRO A 269 7.90 2.51 -17.94
N LEU A 270 7.17 2.77 -16.84
CA LEU A 270 7.75 3.44 -15.67
C LEU A 270 8.73 2.54 -14.93
N ARG A 271 8.40 1.24 -14.86
CA ARG A 271 9.28 0.25 -14.23
C ARG A 271 10.42 -0.20 -15.15
N GLU A 272 10.21 -0.23 -16.46
CA GLU A 272 11.30 -0.53 -17.43
C GLU A 272 12.32 0.61 -17.49
N ASP A 273 11.88 1.86 -17.55
CA ASP A 273 12.76 3.03 -17.64
C ASP A 273 13.33 3.50 -16.29
N GLY A 274 13.06 2.78 -15.20
CA GLY A 274 13.61 3.07 -13.87
C GLY A 274 13.00 4.31 -13.18
N PHE A 275 11.81 4.75 -13.59
CA PHE A 275 11.06 5.74 -12.80
C PHE A 275 10.58 5.17 -11.47
N LEU A 276 10.20 3.89 -11.49
CA LEU A 276 9.71 3.11 -10.35
C LEU A 276 10.49 1.79 -10.26
N PHE A 277 10.75 1.34 -9.04
CA PHE A 277 11.56 0.15 -8.80
C PHE A 277 10.74 -1.10 -8.42
N TYR A 278 9.61 -0.93 -7.74
CA TYR A 278 8.87 -2.03 -7.12
C TYR A 278 7.50 -2.28 -7.79
N PRO A 279 7.08 -3.54 -7.98
CA PRO A 279 7.90 -4.75 -7.85
C PRO A 279 8.93 -4.85 -8.99
N PRO A 280 10.09 -5.50 -8.76
CA PRO A 280 11.16 -5.58 -9.76
C PRO A 280 10.86 -6.54 -10.93
N SER A 281 9.88 -7.42 -10.77
CA SER A 281 9.44 -8.43 -11.75
C SER A 281 8.11 -8.03 -12.41
N TYR A 282 7.67 -8.83 -13.40
CA TYR A 282 6.35 -8.69 -14.03
C TYR A 282 6.12 -7.30 -14.65
N LYS A 283 7.14 -6.82 -15.39
CA LYS A 283 7.11 -5.52 -16.08
C LYS A 283 6.52 -5.59 -17.48
N ARG A 284 6.45 -6.80 -18.06
CA ARG A 284 5.94 -7.04 -19.41
C ARG A 284 5.24 -8.38 -19.53
N VAL A 285 4.28 -8.47 -20.45
CA VAL A 285 3.53 -9.66 -20.83
C VAL A 285 3.49 -9.71 -22.35
N ARG A 286 3.64 -10.91 -22.92
CA ARG A 286 3.57 -11.16 -24.36
C ARG A 286 2.30 -11.93 -24.66
N ILE A 287 1.55 -11.46 -25.63
CA ILE A 287 0.28 -12.02 -26.08
C ILE A 287 0.48 -12.45 -27.53
N SER A 288 0.17 -13.71 -27.81
CA SER A 288 0.15 -14.25 -29.17
C SER A 288 -1.15 -13.78 -29.85
N GLU A 289 -1.08 -13.26 -31.07
CA GLU A 289 -2.28 -12.82 -31.83
C GLU A 289 -3.18 -13.98 -32.32
N ARG A 290 -2.84 -15.23 -31.99
CA ARG A 290 -3.57 -16.43 -32.43
C ARG A 290 -4.79 -16.76 -31.58
#